data_AF-T1CYX2-F1
#
_entry.id   AF-T1CYX2-F1
#
_cell.length_a   1.000
_cell.length_b   1.000
_cell.length_c   1.000
_cell.angle_alpha   90.00
_cell.angle_beta   90.00
_cell.angle_gamma   90.00
#
_symmetry.space_group_name_H-M   'P 1'
#
loop_
_entity.id
_entity.type
_entity.pdbx_description
1 polymer ?
#
loop_
_entity_poly.entity_id
_entity_poly.type
_entity_poly.pdbx_seq_one_letter_code
_entity_poly.pdbx_strand_id
1 'polypeptide(L)'
;SDSTVWRWLHEDAIRPWQHRCWIFPRDPHFQAKAGRILDLYARCWQGQPLRADEFVISTDEKTSIQARLRIHPSLPTRPGQAMRVEHEYVRGGAWAYLAALDVHRAKV
;
A
#
# COMPACT_ATOMS: atom_id res chain seq x y z
N SER A 1 -0.93 -37.67 -3.78
CA SER A 1 -2.14 -36.86 -3.59
C SER A 1 -1.71 -35.47 -3.18
N ASP A 2 -2.04 -34.45 -3.96
CA ASP A 2 -1.67 -33.05 -3.68
C ASP A 2 -2.18 -32.55 -2.32
N SER A 3 -3.18 -33.24 -1.75
CA SER A 3 -3.74 -32.97 -0.42
C SER A 3 -2.75 -33.18 0.73
N THR A 4 -1.75 -34.05 0.59
CA THR A 4 -0.78 -34.33 1.68
C THR A 4 0.21 -33.18 1.86
N VAL A 5 0.68 -32.59 0.75
CA VAL A 5 1.60 -31.43 0.78
C VAL A 5 0.91 -30.22 1.38
N TRP A 6 -0.36 -29.99 1.01
CA TRP A 6 -1.17 -28.90 1.57
C TRP A 6 -1.40 -29.02 3.07
N ARG A 7 -1.61 -30.24 3.58
CA ARG A 7 -1.80 -30.49 5.01
C ARG A 7 -0.54 -30.18 5.82
N TRP A 8 0.62 -30.64 5.37
CA TRP A 8 1.90 -30.38 6.05
C TRP A 8 2.27 -28.90 6.04
N LEU A 9 2.10 -28.20 4.91
CA LEU A 9 2.36 -26.75 4.85
C LEU A 9 1.40 -25.93 5.74
N HIS A 10 0.19 -26.43 5.99
CA HIS A 10 -0.76 -25.78 6.89
C HIS A 10 -0.41 -26.01 8.37
N GLU A 11 0.05 -27.21 8.74
CA GLU A 11 0.52 -27.56 10.09
C GLU A 11 1.81 -26.82 10.47
N ASP A 12 2.75 -26.65 9.52
CA ASP A 12 4.05 -25.99 9.78
C ASP A 12 3.98 -24.45 9.81
N ALA A 13 2.81 -23.83 9.66
CA ALA A 13 2.61 -22.38 9.53
C ALA A 13 3.40 -21.70 8.38
N ILE A 14 4.03 -22.48 7.50
CA ILE A 14 4.79 -21.97 6.36
C ILE A 14 3.82 -21.86 5.18
N ARG A 15 3.41 -20.61 4.89
CA ARG A 15 2.54 -20.28 3.77
C ARG A 15 3.36 -19.55 2.71
N PRO A 16 4.12 -20.24 1.84
CA PRO A 16 5.04 -19.61 0.88
C PRO A 16 4.33 -18.74 -0.17
N TRP A 17 3.00 -18.88 -0.32
CA TRP A 17 2.15 -17.98 -1.11
C TRP A 17 1.72 -16.71 -0.37
N GLN A 18 1.86 -16.65 0.97
CA GLN A 18 1.62 -15.46 1.77
C GLN A 18 2.90 -14.65 1.91
N HIS A 19 3.04 -13.63 1.06
CA HIS A 19 4.05 -12.60 1.23
C HIS A 19 3.44 -11.43 2.00
N ARG A 20 4.11 -10.99 3.06
CA ARG A 20 3.78 -9.75 3.77
C ARG A 20 4.97 -8.82 3.65
N CYS A 21 4.75 -7.61 3.17
CA CYS A 21 5.80 -6.60 3.21
C CYS A 21 6.17 -6.34 4.67
N TRP A 22 7.44 -6.51 5.01
CA TRP A 22 8.00 -6.19 6.32
C TRP A 22 8.95 -5.00 6.18
N ILE A 23 8.78 -4.00 7.03
CA ILE A 23 9.70 -2.86 7.08
C ILE A 23 10.54 -3.03 8.34
N PHE A 24 11.85 -3.20 8.17
CA PHE A 24 12.78 -3.17 9.28
C PHE A 24 13.10 -1.71 9.63
N PRO A 25 12.95 -1.27 10.89
CA PRO A 25 13.32 0.08 11.31
C PRO A 25 14.80 0.33 11.04
N ARG A 26 15.11 1.28 10.15
CA ARG A 26 16.50 1.70 9.84
C ARG A 26 16.94 2.93 10.61
N ASP A 27 15.98 3.66 11.18
CA ASP A 27 16.24 4.89 11.93
C ASP A 27 16.46 4.56 13.42
N PRO A 28 17.61 4.93 14.01
CA PRO A 28 17.86 4.74 15.45
C PRO A 28 16.79 5.37 16.35
N HIS A 29 16.08 6.40 15.86
CA HIS A 29 15.03 7.10 16.59
C HIS A 29 13.62 6.68 16.14
N PHE A 30 13.47 5.55 15.45
CA PHE A 30 12.19 5.10 14.89
C PHE A 30 11.08 5.09 15.92
N GLN A 31 11.31 4.49 17.09
CA GLN A 31 10.28 4.38 18.14
C GLN A 31 9.80 5.76 18.61
N ALA A 32 10.71 6.68 18.87
CA ALA A 32 10.37 8.04 19.30
C ALA A 32 9.59 8.81 18.21
N LYS A 33 9.97 8.63 16.93
CA LYS A 33 9.26 9.25 15.80
C LYS A 33 7.86 8.65 15.60
N ALA A 34 7.76 7.32 15.66
CA ALA A 34 6.50 6.59 15.53
C ALA A 34 5.53 6.94 16.66
N GLY A 35 6.02 7.06 17.90
CA GLY A 35 5.21 7.48 19.05
C GLY A 35 4.46 8.79 18.80
N ARG A 36 5.16 9.82 18.30
CA ARG A 36 4.52 11.12 17.98
C ARG A 36 3.42 11.02 16.93
N ILE A 37 3.56 10.11 15.96
CA ILE A 37 2.54 9.87 14.93
C ILE A 37 1.34 9.15 15.55
N LEU A 38 1.58 8.16 16.41
CA LEU A 38 0.52 7.45 17.13
C LEU A 38 -0.26 8.39 18.07
N ASP A 39 0.43 9.31 18.76
CA ASP A 39 -0.21 10.33 19.59
C ASP A 39 -1.16 11.19 18.75
N LEU A 40 -0.73 11.64 17.56
CA LEU A 40 -1.58 12.40 16.65
C LEU A 40 -2.82 11.61 16.21
N TYR A 41 -2.68 10.32 15.90
CA TYR A 41 -3.84 9.45 15.63
C TYR A 41 -4.76 9.25 16.85
N ALA A 42 -4.24 9.40 18.06
CA ALA A 42 -5.03 9.41 19.29
C ALA A 42 -5.59 10.80 19.65
N ARG A 43 -5.45 11.80 18.76
CA ARG A 43 -5.78 13.21 19.01
C ARG A 43 -5.03 13.79 20.22
N CYS A 44 -3.74 13.46 20.35
CA CYS A 44 -2.84 13.99 21.36
C CYS A 44 -1.62 14.65 20.70
N TRP A 45 -1.17 15.78 21.22
CA TRP A 45 0.04 16.45 20.81
C TRP A 45 0.81 16.97 22.03
N GLN A 46 2.08 16.56 22.15
CA GLN A 46 2.94 16.91 23.29
C GLN A 46 2.29 16.63 24.66
N GLY A 47 1.54 15.53 24.76
CA GLY A 47 0.85 15.11 25.98
C GLY A 47 -0.45 15.87 26.28
N GLN A 48 -0.95 16.69 25.36
CA GLN A 48 -2.22 17.41 25.50
C GLN A 48 -3.24 16.94 24.46
N PRO A 49 -4.53 16.81 24.82
CA PRO A 49 -5.57 16.49 23.87
C PRO A 49 -5.77 17.63 22.86
N LEU A 50 -5.95 17.27 21.60
CA LEU A 50 -6.29 18.22 20.54
C LEU A 50 -7.68 18.82 20.79
N ARG A 51 -7.81 20.12 20.53
CA ARG A 51 -9.07 20.86 20.57
C ARG A 51 -10.02 20.42 19.45
N ALA A 52 -11.28 20.84 19.54
CA ALA A 52 -12.32 20.50 18.56
C ALA A 52 -12.07 21.13 17.18
N ASP A 53 -11.34 22.24 17.14
CA ASP A 53 -10.94 23.01 15.96
C ASP A 53 -9.53 22.66 15.44
N GLU A 54 -8.88 21.64 16.03
CA GLU A 54 -7.59 21.12 15.57
C GLU A 54 -7.76 19.84 14.74
N PHE A 55 -6.93 19.72 13.69
CA PHE A 55 -7.02 18.69 12.67
C PHE A 55 -5.72 17.93 12.52
N VAL A 56 -5.84 16.63 12.21
CA VAL A 56 -4.71 15.79 11.83
C VAL A 56 -4.90 15.38 10.37
N ILE A 57 -4.05 15.90 9.51
CA ILE A 57 -4.08 15.61 8.08
C ILE A 57 -2.97 14.63 7.76
N SER A 58 -3.34 13.48 7.20
CA SER A 58 -2.39 12.53 6.60
C SER A 58 -2.33 12.79 5.11
N THR A 59 -1.12 13.03 4.61
CA THR A 59 -0.87 13.25 3.18
C THR A 59 -0.07 12.11 2.62
N ASP A 60 -0.41 11.67 1.42
CA ASP A 60 0.38 10.68 0.69
C ASP A 60 0.50 11.08 -0.79
N GLU A 61 1.58 10.62 -1.40
CA GLU A 61 1.84 10.83 -2.80
C GLU A 61 2.00 9.50 -3.54
N LYS A 62 1.24 9.37 -4.62
CA LYS A 62 1.52 8.36 -5.63
C LYS A 62 2.23 9.03 -6.79
N THR A 63 3.54 9.11 -6.66
CA THR A 63 4.41 9.62 -7.72
C THR A 63 4.58 8.61 -8.85
N SER A 64 5.01 9.10 -10.01
CA SER A 64 5.37 8.25 -11.17
C SER A 64 4.23 7.35 -11.66
N ILE A 65 2.99 7.85 -11.64
CA ILE A 65 1.88 7.21 -12.35
C ILE A 65 2.13 7.37 -13.85
N GLN A 66 2.73 6.35 -14.46
CA GLN A 66 3.20 6.40 -15.84
C GLN A 66 2.05 6.23 -16.83
N ALA A 67 1.92 7.17 -17.75
CA ALA A 67 1.09 7.01 -18.94
C ALA A 67 1.85 6.12 -19.93
N ARG A 68 1.44 4.85 -20.02
CA ARG A 68 2.04 3.85 -20.91
C ARG A 68 1.13 3.64 -22.12
N LEU A 69 1.56 4.13 -23.26
CA LEU A 69 0.89 3.93 -24.55
C LEU A 69 1.41 2.62 -25.14
N ARG A 70 0.68 1.53 -24.91
CA ARG A 70 1.08 0.20 -25.39
C ARG A 70 1.12 0.15 -26.91
N ILE A 71 2.15 -0.47 -27.47
CA ILE A 71 2.33 -0.58 -28.93
C ILE A 71 1.20 -1.43 -29.54
N HIS A 72 0.79 -2.49 -28.83
CA HIS A 72 -0.32 -3.36 -29.22
C HIS A 72 -1.45 -3.34 -28.18
N PRO A 73 -2.72 -3.50 -28.63
CA PRO A 73 -3.85 -3.58 -27.72
C PRO A 73 -3.77 -4.84 -26.85
N SER A 74 -4.30 -4.75 -25.63
CA SER A 74 -4.40 -5.92 -24.76
C SER A 74 -5.39 -6.95 -25.32
N LEU A 75 -5.03 -8.23 -25.25
CA LEU A 75 -5.91 -9.32 -25.66
C LEU A 75 -6.75 -9.76 -24.46
N PRO A 76 -8.09 -9.88 -24.63
CA PRO A 76 -8.97 -10.27 -23.54
C PRO A 76 -8.75 -11.72 -23.13
N THR A 77 -9.17 -12.05 -21.90
CA THR A 77 -9.18 -13.41 -21.38
C THR A 77 -10.07 -14.32 -22.24
N ARG A 78 -9.66 -15.59 -22.40
CA ARG A 78 -10.45 -16.65 -23.05
C ARG A 78 -10.47 -17.90 -22.17
N PRO A 79 -11.38 -18.87 -22.38
CA PRO A 79 -11.33 -20.14 -21.65
C PRO A 79 -9.93 -20.79 -21.76
N GLY A 80 -9.32 -21.08 -20.60
CA GLY A 80 -7.96 -21.64 -20.52
C GLY A 80 -6.82 -20.67 -20.85
N GLN A 81 -7.09 -19.38 -21.08
CA GLN A 81 -6.06 -18.38 -21.43
C GLN A 81 -6.25 -17.09 -20.62
N ALA A 82 -5.21 -16.70 -19.88
CA ALA A 82 -5.17 -15.42 -19.17
C ALA A 82 -5.11 -14.23 -20.14
N MET A 83 -5.55 -13.06 -19.66
CA MET A 83 -5.38 -11.78 -20.36
C MET A 83 -3.91 -11.57 -20.73
N ARG A 84 -3.65 -11.08 -21.94
CA ARG A 84 -2.30 -10.72 -22.38
C ARG A 84 -2.19 -9.22 -22.51
N VAL A 85 -1.24 -8.66 -21.78
CA VAL A 85 -0.96 -7.23 -21.76
C VAL A 85 0.39 -7.01 -22.43
N GLU A 86 0.41 -6.18 -23.47
CA GLU A 86 1.67 -5.84 -24.16
C GLU A 86 2.63 -5.14 -23.19
N HIS A 87 3.88 -5.59 -23.21
CA HIS A 87 4.96 -5.10 -22.36
C HIS A 87 5.68 -3.91 -22.99
N GLU A 88 5.73 -3.81 -24.32
CA GLU A 88 6.32 -2.67 -25.02
C GLU A 88 5.35 -1.48 -25.04
N TYR A 89 5.88 -0.30 -24.75
CA TYR A 89 5.09 0.93 -24.71
C TYR A 89 5.94 2.14 -25.05
N VAL A 90 5.28 3.15 -25.62
CA VAL A 90 5.82 4.51 -25.70
C VAL A 90 5.49 5.24 -24.40
N ARG A 91 6.50 5.92 -23.84
CA ARG A 91 6.35 6.70 -22.61
C ARG A 91 5.58 8.00 -22.92
N GLY A 92 4.36 8.11 -22.41
CA GLY A 92 3.51 9.30 -22.56
C GLY A 92 3.67 10.34 -21.43
N GLY A 93 4.70 10.20 -20.58
CA GLY A 93 4.90 11.02 -19.39
C GLY A 93 4.50 10.32 -18.09
N ALA A 94 4.48 11.07 -17.00
CA ALA A 94 4.12 10.58 -15.67
C ALA A 94 3.36 11.65 -14.88
N TRP A 95 2.42 11.20 -14.06
CA TRP A 95 1.65 12.05 -13.16
C TRP A 95 2.07 11.80 -11.70
N ALA A 96 1.98 12.84 -10.89
CA ALA A 96 2.04 12.73 -9.44
C ALA A 96 0.64 12.98 -8.90
N TYR A 97 0.09 11.99 -8.19
CA TYR A 97 -1.17 12.12 -7.49
C TYR A 97 -0.90 12.42 -6.03
N LEU A 98 -1.32 13.60 -5.57
CA LEU A 98 -1.17 14.05 -4.20
C LEU A 98 -2.55 14.00 -3.53
N ALA A 99 -2.63 13.38 -2.37
CA ALA A 99 -3.87 13.31 -1.60
C ALA A 99 -3.62 13.69 -0.15
N ALA A 100 -4.62 14.30 0.46
CA ALA A 100 -4.64 14.67 1.87
C ALA A 100 -5.97 14.21 2.47
N LEU A 101 -5.92 13.64 3.66
CA LEU A 101 -7.08 13.11 4.37
C LEU A 101 -7.09 13.61 5.80
N ASP A 102 -8.22 14.16 6.24
CA ASP A 102 -8.50 14.30 7.67
C ASP A 102 -8.81 12.92 8.24
N VAL A 103 -7.88 12.39 9.02
CA VAL A 103 -7.92 11.02 9.54
C VAL A 103 -9.08 10.77 10.51
N HIS A 104 -9.70 11.82 11.05
CA HIS A 104 -10.82 11.73 11.98
C HIS A 104 -12.17 12.07 11.35
N ARG A 105 -12.18 12.68 10.17
CA ARG A 105 -13.40 13.07 9.46
C ARG A 105 -13.62 12.33 8.13
N ALA A 106 -12.69 11.47 7.77
CA ALA A 106 -12.82 10.58 6.62
C ALA A 106 -14.13 9.78 6.70
N LYS A 107 -14.98 9.94 5.68
CA LYS A 107 -16.14 9.08 5.45
C LYS A 107 -15.74 8.05 4.39
N VAL A 108 -15.87 6.77 4.71
CA VAL A 108 -15.70 5.66 3.76
C VAL A 108 -17.00 5.42 3.02
#